data_AF-A0A972Q9K7-F1
#
_entry.id   AF-A0A972Q9K7-F1
#
_cell.length_a   1.000
_cell.length_b   1.000
_cell.length_c   1.000
_cell.angle_alpha   90.00
_cell.angle_beta   90.00
_cell.angle_gamma   90.00
#
_symmetry.space_group_name_H-M   'P 1'
#
loop_
_entity.id
_entity.type
_entity.pdbx_description
1 polymer ?
#
loop_
_entity_poly.entity_id
_entity_poly.type
_entity_poly.pdbx_seq_one_letter_code
_entity_poly.pdbx_strand_id
1 'polypeptide(L)'
;MKEKSVVGDLINFRGLVYSPMNENGVIFVFGKVIEDLNMYIEEIKPGFPDCVGRRFTGKGWERVYIEFEHKSSNFVGHRHDLKGCDIIVCWEHDWVECPLEVIELREVIKELPSEPIKRPNVEKEEYVIEDLYRMKKVKDNTRNLFQRFDKAVKSISDEIWSKVGKSTVSYYSPERVFLYTNFRQKSIRFDIFTRGETIDDVSNYDFDKGGEKWGQISLATDEELLKVLEAVKRSYQLIKEAIKNNETTGWFAKTVEEIEEDTD
;
A
#
# COMPACT_ATOMS: atom_id res chain seq x y z
N MET A 1 6.88 -15.57 -30.74
CA MET A 1 7.86 -14.61 -30.17
C MET A 1 7.10 -13.73 -29.19
N LYS A 2 7.59 -13.56 -27.96
CA LYS A 2 7.04 -12.51 -27.08
C LYS A 2 7.36 -11.15 -27.70
N GLU A 3 6.38 -10.27 -27.76
CA GLU A 3 6.54 -8.90 -28.23
C GLU A 3 7.61 -8.18 -27.39
N LYS A 4 8.41 -7.31 -28.01
CA LYS A 4 9.41 -6.54 -27.27
C LYS A 4 8.69 -5.50 -26.41
N SER A 5 8.97 -5.48 -25.11
CA SER A 5 8.45 -4.44 -24.21
C SER A 5 9.24 -3.14 -24.43
N VAL A 6 8.54 -2.12 -24.92
CA VAL A 6 9.08 -0.76 -25.14
C VAL A 6 8.45 0.18 -24.11
N VAL A 7 9.27 1.07 -23.53
CA VAL A 7 8.88 2.05 -22.50
C VAL A 7 9.26 3.47 -22.94
N GLY A 8 8.72 4.48 -22.26
CA GLY A 8 9.02 5.89 -22.52
C GLY A 8 10.34 6.38 -21.94
N ASP A 9 10.53 7.71 -21.92
CA ASP A 9 11.72 8.39 -21.42
C ASP A 9 11.85 8.28 -19.90
N LEU A 10 13.07 8.41 -19.37
CA LEU A 10 13.31 8.40 -17.93
C LEU A 10 12.70 9.64 -17.24
N ILE A 11 11.89 9.41 -16.20
CA ILE A 11 11.27 10.47 -15.38
C ILE A 11 11.54 10.32 -13.88
N ASN A 12 11.71 9.09 -13.35
CA ASN A 12 11.95 8.80 -11.92
C ASN A 12 11.04 9.59 -10.94
N PHE A 13 9.74 9.60 -11.21
CA PHE A 13 8.75 10.40 -10.49
C PHE A 13 7.78 9.55 -9.67
N ARG A 14 7.77 9.69 -8.34
CA ARG A 14 6.78 9.07 -7.41
C ARG A 14 6.44 7.59 -7.69
N GLY A 15 7.46 6.80 -8.00
CA GLY A 15 7.31 5.36 -8.30
C GLY A 15 7.26 5.00 -9.78
N LEU A 16 7.26 5.97 -10.69
CA LEU A 16 7.36 5.78 -12.14
C LEU A 16 8.78 6.03 -12.62
N VAL A 17 9.41 5.01 -13.21
CA VAL A 17 10.74 5.16 -13.83
C VAL A 17 10.65 5.85 -15.18
N TYR A 18 9.63 5.49 -15.99
CA TYR A 18 9.49 5.89 -17.38
C TYR A 18 8.21 6.71 -17.63
N SER A 19 8.23 7.56 -18.65
CA SER A 19 7.11 8.39 -19.08
C SER A 19 5.95 7.56 -19.65
N PRO A 20 4.71 8.07 -19.58
CA PRO A 20 3.57 7.42 -20.23
C PRO A 20 3.70 7.44 -21.76
N MET A 21 3.22 6.37 -22.39
CA MET A 21 3.22 6.17 -23.85
C MET A 21 1.81 6.15 -24.45
N ASN A 22 0.78 6.34 -23.63
CA ASN A 22 -0.64 6.35 -23.98
C ASN A 22 -1.48 7.04 -22.88
N GLU A 23 -2.78 7.17 -23.10
CA GLU A 23 -3.75 7.84 -22.21
C GLU A 23 -3.83 7.16 -20.83
N ASN A 24 -3.81 5.83 -20.77
CA ASN A 24 -3.83 5.09 -19.49
C ASN A 24 -2.62 5.45 -18.60
N GLY A 25 -1.45 5.65 -19.21
CA GLY A 25 -0.28 6.13 -18.49
C GLY A 25 -0.48 7.56 -17.96
N VAL A 26 -1.15 8.44 -18.72
CA VAL A 26 -1.49 9.81 -18.29
C VAL A 26 -2.44 9.79 -17.11
N ILE A 27 -3.49 8.96 -17.15
CA ILE A 27 -4.43 8.76 -16.02
C ILE A 27 -3.65 8.38 -14.75
N PHE A 28 -2.71 7.45 -14.86
CA PHE A 28 -1.92 7.01 -13.71
C PHE A 28 -1.01 8.11 -13.16
N VAL A 29 -0.34 8.90 -14.03
CA VAL A 29 0.46 10.05 -13.60
C VAL A 29 -0.43 11.12 -12.94
N PHE A 30 -1.60 11.41 -13.51
CA PHE A 30 -2.55 12.36 -12.93
C PHE A 30 -2.97 11.92 -11.53
N GLY A 31 -3.32 10.64 -11.34
CA GLY A 31 -3.62 10.07 -10.03
C GLY A 31 -2.48 10.19 -9.01
N LYS A 32 -1.22 10.35 -9.46
CA LYS A 32 -0.05 10.59 -8.59
C LYS A 32 0.14 12.06 -8.21
N VAL A 33 -0.48 13.01 -8.91
CA VAL A 33 -0.32 14.46 -8.70
C VAL A 33 -1.62 15.19 -8.40
N ILE A 34 -2.76 14.50 -8.42
CA ILE A 34 -4.09 15.11 -8.28
C ILE A 34 -4.26 15.91 -6.99
N GLU A 35 -3.67 15.43 -5.89
CA GLU A 35 -3.67 16.14 -4.61
C GLU A 35 -2.84 17.42 -4.66
N ASP A 36 -1.69 17.42 -5.36
CA ASP A 36 -0.86 18.63 -5.55
C ASP A 36 -1.60 19.70 -6.38
N LEU A 37 -2.47 19.25 -7.29
CA LEU A 37 -3.34 20.11 -8.09
C LEU A 37 -4.60 20.57 -7.33
N ASN A 38 -4.78 20.16 -6.07
CA ASN A 38 -5.97 20.41 -5.25
C ASN A 38 -7.26 19.93 -5.91
N MET A 39 -7.20 18.72 -6.48
CA MET A 39 -8.32 18.07 -7.14
C MET A 39 -8.65 16.71 -6.51
N TYR A 40 -9.83 16.16 -6.80
CA TYR A 40 -10.15 14.75 -6.56
C TYR A 40 -11.06 14.21 -7.67
N ILE A 41 -11.08 12.89 -7.85
CA ILE A 41 -11.92 12.20 -8.85
C ILE A 41 -13.24 11.77 -8.20
N GLU A 42 -14.36 12.09 -8.83
CA GLU A 42 -15.69 11.56 -8.48
C GLU A 42 -16.01 10.31 -9.32
N GLU A 43 -15.59 10.29 -10.59
CA GLU A 43 -15.92 9.23 -11.53
C GLU A 43 -14.85 9.13 -12.63
N ILE A 44 -14.44 7.90 -12.97
CA ILE A 44 -13.76 7.57 -14.23
C ILE A 44 -14.71 6.65 -14.98
N LYS A 45 -15.02 6.96 -16.24
CA LYS A 45 -16.02 6.24 -17.02
C LYS A 45 -15.54 5.95 -18.44
N PRO A 46 -16.12 4.94 -19.10
CA PRO A 46 -15.90 4.76 -20.53
C PRO A 46 -16.59 5.87 -21.32
N GLY A 47 -15.88 6.41 -22.31
CA GLY A 47 -16.41 7.39 -23.24
C GLY A 47 -16.37 8.83 -22.72
N PHE A 48 -16.64 9.76 -23.64
CA PHE A 48 -16.40 11.19 -23.43
C PHE A 48 -17.39 11.87 -22.47
N PRO A 49 -16.92 12.74 -21.55
CA PRO A 49 -15.53 12.91 -21.12
C PRO A 49 -15.09 11.76 -20.19
N ASP A 50 -13.81 11.40 -20.21
CA ASP A 50 -13.26 10.26 -19.45
C ASP A 50 -13.47 10.35 -17.93
N CYS A 51 -13.48 11.57 -17.39
CA CYS A 51 -13.45 11.78 -15.95
C CYS A 51 -14.33 12.94 -15.49
N VAL A 52 -14.97 12.74 -14.35
CA VAL A 52 -15.57 13.81 -13.55
C VAL A 52 -14.72 14.00 -12.31
N GLY A 53 -14.20 15.20 -12.14
CA GLY A 53 -13.41 15.58 -10.98
C GLY A 53 -13.98 16.80 -10.28
N ARG A 54 -13.32 17.17 -9.19
CA ARG A 54 -13.56 18.38 -8.41
C ARG A 54 -12.26 19.12 -8.20
N ARG A 55 -12.27 20.44 -8.37
CA ARG A 55 -11.11 21.31 -8.14
C ARG A 55 -11.43 22.32 -7.04
N PHE A 56 -10.52 22.48 -6.10
CA PHE A 56 -10.66 23.50 -5.06
C PHE A 56 -10.28 24.89 -5.60
N THR A 57 -11.15 25.88 -5.39
CA THR A 57 -10.99 27.25 -5.91
C THR A 57 -10.65 28.28 -4.83
N GLY A 58 -10.32 27.82 -3.61
CA GLY A 58 -10.19 28.69 -2.43
C GLY A 58 -11.52 29.06 -1.77
N LYS A 59 -12.64 29.00 -2.50
CA LYS A 59 -14.01 29.25 -1.98
C LYS A 59 -14.84 27.97 -1.81
N GLY A 60 -14.44 26.89 -2.45
CA GLY A 60 -15.17 25.61 -2.46
C GLY A 60 -14.68 24.68 -3.56
N TRP A 61 -15.45 23.62 -3.79
CA TRP A 61 -15.13 22.57 -4.76
C TRP A 61 -16.01 22.69 -6.02
N GLU A 62 -15.39 23.05 -7.13
CA GLU A 62 -16.02 23.16 -8.45
C GLU A 62 -15.99 21.81 -9.16
N ARG A 63 -17.09 21.40 -9.80
CA ARG A 63 -17.12 20.21 -10.66
C ARG A 63 -16.44 20.53 -11.98
N VAL A 64 -15.58 19.63 -12.44
CA VAL A 64 -14.89 19.75 -13.74
C VAL A 64 -15.01 18.43 -14.51
N TYR A 65 -15.19 18.55 -15.82
CA TYR A 65 -15.13 17.46 -16.78
C TYR A 65 -13.75 17.41 -17.42
N ILE A 66 -13.10 16.26 -17.35
CA ILE A 66 -11.70 16.07 -17.74
C ILE A 66 -11.62 15.02 -18.84
N GLU A 67 -10.90 15.34 -19.91
CA GLU A 67 -10.46 14.37 -20.91
C GLU A 67 -8.98 14.07 -20.76
N PHE A 68 -8.60 12.79 -20.81
CA PHE A 68 -7.20 12.37 -20.74
C PHE A 68 -6.66 12.05 -22.12
N GLU A 69 -5.52 12.66 -22.46
CA GLU A 69 -4.91 12.46 -23.77
C GLU A 69 -3.40 12.23 -23.66
N HIS A 70 -2.81 11.42 -24.53
CA HIS A 70 -1.33 11.38 -24.59
C HIS A 70 -0.78 12.71 -25.08
N LYS A 71 -1.37 13.24 -26.16
CA LYS A 71 -1.10 14.56 -26.71
C LYS A 71 -2.37 15.39 -26.74
N SER A 72 -2.33 16.66 -26.37
CA SER A 72 -3.53 17.51 -26.37
C SER A 72 -4.26 17.56 -27.72
N SER A 73 -3.54 17.44 -28.85
CA SER A 73 -4.13 17.42 -30.20
C SER A 73 -4.96 16.17 -30.49
N ASN A 74 -4.77 15.09 -29.74
CA ASN A 74 -5.59 13.88 -29.85
C ASN A 74 -7.07 14.15 -29.54
N PHE A 75 -7.37 15.12 -28.67
CA PHE A 75 -8.75 15.56 -28.39
C PHE A 75 -9.49 15.91 -29.68
N VAL A 76 -8.83 16.64 -30.57
CA VAL A 76 -9.34 17.01 -31.90
C VAL A 76 -9.38 15.80 -32.82
N GLY A 77 -8.35 14.96 -32.78
CA GLY A 77 -8.26 13.71 -33.56
C GLY A 77 -9.41 12.75 -33.28
N HIS A 78 -9.81 12.64 -32.01
CA HIS A 78 -10.94 11.84 -31.53
C HIS A 78 -12.31 12.50 -31.75
N ARG A 79 -12.32 13.78 -32.17
CA ARG A 79 -13.53 14.58 -32.46
C ARG A 79 -14.42 14.81 -31.23
N HIS A 80 -13.80 15.03 -30.08
CA HIS A 80 -14.51 15.37 -28.86
C HIS A 80 -15.15 16.77 -28.92
N ASP A 81 -16.31 16.92 -28.27
CA ASP A 81 -17.02 18.21 -28.24
C ASP A 81 -16.43 19.11 -27.14
N LEU A 82 -15.93 20.27 -27.55
CA LEU A 82 -15.43 21.32 -26.65
C LEU A 82 -16.39 21.70 -25.53
N LYS A 83 -17.70 21.53 -25.71
CA LYS A 83 -18.71 21.87 -24.69
C LYS A 83 -18.88 20.80 -23.60
N GLY A 84 -18.39 19.59 -23.83
CA GLY A 84 -18.52 18.47 -22.89
C GLY A 84 -17.31 18.28 -21.99
N CYS A 85 -16.30 19.14 -22.09
CA CYS A 85 -15.03 19.04 -21.38
C CYS A 85 -14.59 20.42 -20.91
N ASP A 86 -14.11 20.52 -19.68
CA ASP A 86 -13.57 21.76 -19.11
C ASP A 86 -12.04 21.79 -19.18
N ILE A 87 -11.38 20.63 -18.99
CA ILE A 87 -9.94 20.51 -18.85
C ILE A 87 -9.42 19.32 -19.67
N ILE A 88 -8.37 19.51 -20.45
CA ILE A 88 -7.58 18.41 -21.02
C ILE A 88 -6.39 18.16 -20.11
N VAL A 89 -6.26 16.93 -19.59
CA VAL A 89 -5.05 16.49 -18.89
C VAL A 89 -4.25 15.64 -19.86
N CYS A 90 -3.03 16.07 -20.21
CA CYS A 90 -2.21 15.37 -21.18
C CYS A 90 -0.75 15.17 -20.75
N TRP A 91 -0.04 14.27 -21.42
CA TRP A 91 1.41 14.16 -21.21
C TRP A 91 2.16 15.27 -21.94
N GLU A 92 1.86 15.52 -23.22
CA GLU A 92 2.49 16.53 -24.07
C GLU A 92 1.45 17.49 -24.62
N HIS A 93 1.67 18.80 -24.42
CA HIS A 93 0.79 19.82 -24.99
C HIS A 93 1.33 20.32 -26.33
N ASP A 94 0.65 19.96 -27.42
CA ASP A 94 0.99 20.28 -28.80
C ASP A 94 -0.11 21.06 -29.55
N TRP A 95 -1.25 21.31 -28.91
CA TRP A 95 -2.36 22.07 -29.48
C TRP A 95 -2.29 23.56 -29.11
N VAL A 96 -1.50 24.32 -29.87
CA VAL A 96 -1.14 25.73 -29.59
C VAL A 96 -2.34 26.65 -29.33
N GLU A 97 -3.41 26.52 -30.12
CA GLU A 97 -4.61 27.37 -30.03
C GLU A 97 -5.76 26.63 -29.32
N CYS A 98 -5.44 25.81 -28.32
CA CYS A 98 -6.42 25.07 -27.54
C CYS A 98 -7.34 26.04 -26.77
N PRO A 99 -8.67 25.98 -26.96
CA PRO A 99 -9.60 26.86 -26.27
C PRO A 99 -9.95 26.37 -24.85
N LEU A 100 -9.59 25.14 -24.49
CA LEU A 100 -9.78 24.54 -23.17
C LEU A 100 -8.55 24.76 -22.30
N GLU A 101 -8.73 24.71 -20.98
CA GLU A 101 -7.63 24.60 -20.04
C GLU A 101 -6.85 23.30 -20.28
N VAL A 102 -5.52 23.36 -20.30
CA VAL A 102 -4.66 22.18 -20.47
C VAL A 102 -3.73 22.04 -19.27
N ILE A 103 -3.72 20.87 -18.67
CA ILE A 103 -2.75 20.45 -17.66
C ILE A 103 -1.75 19.50 -18.32
N GLU A 104 -0.57 20.01 -18.64
CA GLU A 104 0.53 19.22 -19.20
C GLU A 104 1.34 18.55 -18.09
N LEU A 105 1.12 17.26 -17.87
CA LEU A 105 1.74 16.50 -16.79
C LEU A 105 3.27 16.44 -16.90
N ARG A 106 3.84 16.45 -18.12
CA ARG A 106 5.29 16.43 -18.30
C ARG A 106 5.99 17.62 -17.65
N GLU A 107 5.37 18.80 -17.71
CA GLU A 107 5.90 20.01 -17.07
C GLU A 107 5.52 20.06 -15.59
N VAL A 108 4.27 19.70 -15.24
CA VAL A 108 3.81 19.66 -13.85
C VAL A 108 4.74 18.82 -12.97
N ILE A 109 5.14 17.62 -13.41
CA ILE A 109 5.96 16.74 -12.56
C ILE A 109 7.37 17.28 -12.31
N LYS A 110 7.90 18.20 -13.13
CA LYS A 110 9.24 18.77 -12.94
C LYS A 110 9.27 19.73 -11.75
N GLU A 111 8.15 20.37 -11.46
CA GLU A 111 8.01 21.35 -10.39
C GLU A 111 7.61 20.70 -9.05
N LEU A 112 7.25 19.42 -9.05
CA LEU A 112 6.80 18.71 -7.86
C LEU A 112 7.92 17.93 -7.18
N PRO A 113 7.91 17.83 -5.84
CA PRO A 113 8.84 16.96 -5.14
C PRO A 113 8.59 15.49 -5.51
N SER A 114 9.67 14.76 -5.75
CA SER A 114 9.67 13.34 -6.03
C SER A 114 10.64 12.60 -5.12
N GLU A 115 10.14 11.60 -4.41
CA GLU A 115 10.99 10.63 -3.72
C GLU A 115 11.48 9.59 -4.73
N PRO A 116 12.79 9.28 -4.74
CA PRO A 116 13.33 8.26 -5.63
C PRO A 116 12.76 6.89 -5.27
N ILE A 117 12.70 5.99 -6.25
CA ILE A 117 12.34 4.60 -6.03
C ILE A 117 13.40 3.97 -5.12
N LYS A 118 12.99 3.60 -3.91
CA LYS A 118 13.86 2.95 -2.92
C LYS A 118 13.58 1.46 -2.93
N ARG A 119 14.63 0.64 -2.79
CA ARG A 119 14.44 -0.75 -2.42
C ARG A 119 13.71 -0.78 -1.07
N PRO A 120 12.71 -1.65 -0.87
CA PRO A 120 12.25 -2.00 0.47
C PRO A 120 13.44 -2.66 1.17
N ASN A 121 14.30 -1.89 1.82
CA ASN A 121 15.49 -2.41 2.50
C ASN A 121 15.82 -1.58 3.74
N VAL A 122 16.33 -2.29 4.74
CA VAL A 122 16.38 -2.01 6.19
C VAL A 122 17.15 -0.73 6.60
N GLU A 123 17.90 -0.11 5.71
CA GLU A 123 18.93 0.87 6.08
C GLU A 123 18.43 2.30 6.34
N LYS A 124 17.26 2.67 5.80
CA LYS A 124 16.61 3.97 6.05
C LYS A 124 15.10 3.79 6.11
N GLU A 125 14.62 3.29 7.24
CA GLU A 125 13.20 3.31 7.53
C GLU A 125 12.76 4.75 7.78
N GLU A 126 11.63 5.15 7.18
CA GLU A 126 10.96 6.43 7.47
C GLU A 126 10.65 6.56 8.98
N TYR A 127 10.38 5.42 9.61
CA TYR A 127 10.15 5.29 11.05
C TYR A 127 11.27 4.46 11.66
N VAL A 128 11.92 4.98 12.70
CA VAL A 128 12.91 4.21 13.47
C VAL A 128 12.26 3.61 14.71
N ILE A 129 12.72 2.43 15.12
CA ILE A 129 12.15 1.71 16.26
C ILE A 129 12.18 2.52 17.58
N GLU A 130 13.14 3.42 17.72
CA GLU A 130 13.24 4.31 18.89
C GLU A 130 12.06 5.27 19.02
N ASP A 131 11.43 5.67 17.90
CA ASP A 131 10.23 6.51 17.93
C ASP A 131 9.05 5.72 18.48
N LEU A 132 8.90 4.44 18.09
CA LEU A 132 7.90 3.54 18.65
C LEU A 132 8.10 3.35 20.16
N TYR A 133 9.34 3.11 20.58
CA TYR A 133 9.67 2.94 21.99
C TYR A 133 9.35 4.18 22.81
N ARG A 134 9.66 5.37 22.28
CA ARG A 134 9.32 6.65 22.91
C ARG A 134 7.81 6.84 23.00
N MET A 135 7.08 6.65 21.91
CA MET A 135 5.62 6.81 21.85
C MET A 135 4.89 5.86 22.81
N LYS A 136 5.34 4.62 22.91
CA LYS A 136 4.71 3.57 23.75
C LYS A 136 5.31 3.48 25.16
N LYS A 137 6.28 4.34 25.48
CA LYS A 137 7.01 4.38 26.77
C LYS A 137 7.60 3.01 27.15
N VAL A 138 8.20 2.34 26.17
CA VAL A 138 8.75 0.98 26.31
C VAL A 138 9.98 1.00 27.22
N LYS A 139 9.98 0.17 28.25
CA LYS A 139 11.08 0.00 29.21
C LYS A 139 12.23 -0.81 28.62
N ASP A 140 13.44 -0.57 29.11
CA ASP A 140 14.67 -1.18 28.56
C ASP A 140 14.64 -2.71 28.56
N ASN A 141 14.10 -3.34 29.61
CA ASN A 141 13.92 -4.79 29.65
C ASN A 141 13.07 -5.29 28.48
N THR A 142 11.97 -4.61 28.16
CA THR A 142 11.11 -4.93 27.02
C THR A 142 11.83 -4.70 25.69
N ARG A 143 12.66 -3.65 25.57
CA ARG A 143 13.48 -3.39 24.38
C ARG A 143 14.50 -4.51 24.16
N ASN A 144 15.22 -4.91 25.21
CA ASN A 144 16.19 -6.01 25.17
C ASN A 144 15.52 -7.36 24.85
N LEU A 145 14.31 -7.59 25.37
CA LEU A 145 13.51 -8.76 25.06
C LEU A 145 13.08 -8.76 23.58
N PHE A 146 12.65 -7.60 23.05
CA PHE A 146 12.34 -7.46 21.62
C PHE A 146 13.55 -7.72 20.73
N GLN A 147 14.72 -7.19 21.06
CA GLN A 147 15.93 -7.38 20.24
C GLN A 147 16.30 -8.86 20.09
N ARG A 148 16.17 -9.63 21.19
CA ARG A 148 16.40 -11.08 21.17
C ARG A 148 15.32 -11.81 20.36
N PHE A 149 14.07 -11.41 20.54
CA PHE A 149 12.95 -11.92 19.75
C PHE A 149 13.14 -11.66 18.25
N ASP A 150 13.41 -10.42 17.82
CA ASP A 150 13.62 -10.03 16.42
C ASP A 150 14.75 -10.84 15.77
N LYS A 151 15.88 -10.98 16.47
CA LYS A 151 17.00 -11.81 16.00
C LYS A 151 16.58 -13.27 15.84
N ALA A 152 15.84 -13.83 16.80
CA ALA A 152 15.40 -15.22 16.75
C ALA A 152 14.38 -15.46 15.64
N VAL A 153 13.40 -14.56 15.45
CA VAL A 153 12.42 -14.66 14.36
C VAL A 153 13.11 -14.60 12.99
N LYS A 154 14.05 -13.69 12.79
CA LYS A 154 14.83 -13.59 11.54
C LYS A 154 15.72 -14.81 11.28
N SER A 155 16.07 -15.57 12.33
CA SER A 155 16.83 -16.82 12.17
C SER A 155 15.97 -18.03 11.79
N ILE A 156 14.63 -17.91 11.78
CA ILE A 156 13.73 -19.01 11.36
C ILE A 156 13.90 -19.31 9.87
N SER A 157 14.12 -18.28 9.05
CA SER A 157 14.31 -18.39 7.60
C SER A 157 14.92 -17.09 7.06
N ASP A 158 15.86 -17.20 6.12
CA ASP A 158 16.49 -16.04 5.45
C ASP A 158 15.51 -15.22 4.60
N GLU A 159 14.32 -15.76 4.33
CA GLU A 159 13.24 -15.06 3.63
C GLU A 159 12.47 -14.08 4.54
N ILE A 160 12.63 -14.17 5.86
CA ILE A 160 11.90 -13.34 6.81
C ILE A 160 12.57 -11.98 6.92
N TRP A 161 11.80 -10.93 6.65
CA TRP A 161 12.20 -9.55 6.87
C TRP A 161 11.14 -8.82 7.68
N SER A 162 11.55 -7.72 8.32
CA SER A 162 10.65 -6.86 9.10
C SER A 162 10.68 -5.42 8.61
N LYS A 163 9.58 -4.71 8.86
CA LYS A 163 9.41 -3.29 8.55
C LYS A 163 8.93 -2.56 9.79
N VAL A 164 9.65 -1.53 10.21
CA VAL A 164 9.18 -0.58 11.22
C VAL A 164 8.22 0.41 10.54
N GLY A 165 6.98 0.43 11.03
CA GLY A 165 5.97 1.42 10.67
C GLY A 165 5.73 2.42 11.79
N LYS A 166 4.74 3.29 11.57
CA LYS A 166 4.37 4.36 12.52
C LYS A 166 3.96 3.87 13.91
N SER A 167 3.40 2.67 14.03
CA SER A 167 2.84 2.14 15.29
C SER A 167 3.24 0.70 15.63
N THR A 168 3.87 -0.02 14.71
CA THR A 168 4.15 -1.45 14.80
C THR A 168 5.39 -1.81 13.98
N VAL A 169 6.03 -2.92 14.33
CA VAL A 169 6.92 -3.69 13.46
C VAL A 169 6.11 -4.85 12.85
N SER A 170 6.16 -4.99 11.53
CA SER A 170 5.53 -6.09 10.79
C SER A 170 6.58 -7.04 10.25
N TYR A 171 6.32 -8.34 10.27
CA TYR A 171 7.22 -9.39 9.74
C TYR A 171 6.54 -10.16 8.62
N TYR A 172 7.31 -10.48 7.59
CA TYR A 172 6.81 -11.04 6.34
C TYR A 172 7.41 -12.44 6.10
N SER A 173 6.61 -13.41 5.66
CA SER A 173 7.11 -14.39 4.68
C SER A 173 7.10 -13.61 3.37
N PRO A 174 8.09 -13.73 2.49
CA PRO A 174 8.57 -12.59 1.72
C PRO A 174 7.48 -11.79 0.98
N GLU A 175 6.37 -12.43 0.60
CA GLU A 175 5.16 -11.86 0.00
C GLU A 175 4.08 -11.28 0.96
N ARG A 176 3.87 -11.82 2.16
CA ARG A 176 2.76 -11.44 3.07
C ARG A 176 3.16 -11.35 4.55
N VAL A 177 2.51 -10.45 5.27
CA VAL A 177 2.69 -10.31 6.73
C VAL A 177 2.11 -11.53 7.44
N PHE A 178 2.85 -12.05 8.43
CA PHE A 178 2.38 -13.11 9.32
C PHE A 178 2.46 -12.73 10.81
N LEU A 179 3.10 -11.61 11.13
CA LEU A 179 3.25 -11.16 12.50
C LEU A 179 3.29 -9.63 12.59
N TYR A 180 2.46 -9.08 13.47
CA TYR A 180 2.48 -7.68 13.88
C TYR A 180 2.88 -7.56 15.35
N THR A 181 3.63 -6.53 15.70
CA THR A 181 3.91 -6.19 17.10
C THR A 181 2.94 -5.14 17.64
N ASN A 182 2.67 -5.17 18.93
CA ASN A 182 2.03 -4.08 19.64
C ASN A 182 2.74 -3.86 20.98
N PHE A 183 3.62 -2.87 21.00
CA PHE A 183 4.44 -2.56 22.17
C PHE A 183 3.61 -1.99 23.32
N ARG A 184 3.83 -2.53 24.51
CA ARG A 184 3.41 -1.97 25.80
C ARG A 184 4.66 -1.61 26.62
N GLN A 185 4.47 -0.93 27.75
CA GLN A 185 5.61 -0.48 28.57
C GLN A 185 6.49 -1.66 29.04
N LYS A 186 5.87 -2.77 29.48
CA LYS A 186 6.52 -3.92 30.13
C LYS A 186 6.32 -5.25 29.39
N SER A 187 5.72 -5.22 28.21
CA SER A 187 5.45 -6.42 27.41
C SER A 187 5.26 -6.07 25.95
N ILE A 188 5.27 -7.09 25.10
CA ILE A 188 5.03 -7.00 23.68
C ILE A 188 3.90 -7.96 23.39
N ARG A 189 2.85 -7.47 22.75
CA ARG A 189 1.79 -8.33 22.22
C ARG A 189 2.07 -8.56 20.75
N PHE A 190 1.85 -9.78 20.28
CA PHE A 190 1.97 -10.15 18.89
C PHE A 190 0.61 -10.59 18.36
N ASP A 191 0.29 -10.11 17.17
CA ASP A 191 -0.85 -10.57 16.41
C ASP A 191 -0.26 -11.43 15.27
N ILE A 192 -0.50 -12.74 15.31
CA ILE A 192 0.14 -13.74 14.45
C ILE A 192 -0.90 -14.43 13.57
N PHE A 193 -0.52 -14.82 12.35
CA PHE A 193 -1.41 -15.55 11.45
C PHE A 193 -1.57 -17.01 11.92
N THR A 194 -2.80 -17.43 12.15
CA THR A 194 -3.17 -18.77 12.61
C THR A 194 -3.91 -19.58 11.55
N ARG A 195 -4.35 -18.95 10.46
CA ARG A 195 -5.20 -19.59 9.43
C ARG A 195 -6.53 -20.12 9.97
N GLY A 196 -6.93 -19.72 11.18
CA GLY A 196 -8.10 -20.25 11.89
C GLY A 196 -7.81 -21.51 12.70
N GLU A 197 -6.56 -22.00 12.69
CA GLU A 197 -6.14 -23.15 13.49
C GLU A 197 -5.81 -22.74 14.92
N THR A 198 -6.01 -23.66 15.87
CA THR A 198 -5.52 -23.49 17.25
C THR A 198 -4.00 -23.62 17.28
N ILE A 199 -3.33 -22.68 17.94
CA ILE A 199 -1.91 -22.73 18.26
C ILE A 199 -1.77 -22.62 19.78
N ASP A 200 -0.90 -23.43 20.38
CA ASP A 200 -0.65 -23.41 21.83
C ASP A 200 -0.29 -22.00 22.32
N ASP A 201 -0.86 -21.59 23.47
CA ASP A 201 -0.70 -20.28 24.09
C ASP A 201 -1.17 -19.06 23.26
N VAL A 202 -1.81 -19.29 22.11
CA VAL A 202 -2.34 -18.23 21.24
C VAL A 202 -3.84 -18.12 21.45
N SER A 203 -4.30 -16.93 21.81
CA SER A 203 -5.73 -16.62 21.92
C SER A 203 -6.27 -16.15 20.57
N ASN A 204 -7.28 -16.84 20.02
CA ASN A 204 -7.91 -16.41 18.77
C ASN A 204 -8.73 -15.12 18.96
N TYR A 205 -8.90 -14.37 17.88
CA TYR A 205 -9.79 -13.21 17.87
C TYR A 205 -11.26 -13.62 17.81
N ASP A 206 -12.13 -12.74 18.28
CA ASP A 206 -13.58 -12.90 18.23
C ASP A 206 -14.08 -12.71 16.78
N PHE A 207 -14.92 -13.64 16.33
CA PHE A 207 -15.38 -13.80 14.95
C PHE A 207 -16.12 -12.54 14.44
N ASP A 208 -16.93 -11.90 15.30
CA ASP A 208 -17.77 -10.75 14.94
C ASP A 208 -17.00 -9.45 14.59
N LYS A 209 -15.68 -9.39 14.82
CA LYS A 209 -14.85 -8.16 14.66
C LYS A 209 -13.71 -8.32 13.66
N GLY A 210 -13.69 -9.43 12.92
CA GLY A 210 -12.58 -9.83 12.05
C GLY A 210 -11.36 -10.32 12.85
N GLY A 211 -10.39 -10.89 12.13
CA GLY A 211 -9.20 -11.51 12.73
C GLY A 211 -9.33 -13.02 12.91
N GLU A 212 -10.31 -13.69 12.32
CA GLU A 212 -10.54 -15.14 12.45
C GLU A 212 -9.29 -15.99 12.14
N LYS A 213 -8.52 -15.56 11.14
CA LYS A 213 -7.25 -16.20 10.76
C LYS A 213 -6.04 -15.69 11.53
N TRP A 214 -6.26 -14.94 12.60
CA TRP A 214 -5.25 -14.32 13.42
C TRP A 214 -5.45 -14.70 14.89
N GLY A 215 -4.36 -14.65 15.63
CA GLY A 215 -4.35 -14.91 17.05
C GLY A 215 -3.38 -14.00 17.78
N GLN A 216 -3.51 -13.94 19.08
CA GLN A 216 -2.78 -13.07 19.96
C GLN A 216 -1.93 -13.86 20.94
N ILE A 217 -0.67 -13.48 21.08
CA ILE A 217 0.23 -13.99 22.12
C ILE A 217 1.06 -12.83 22.69
N SER A 218 1.55 -12.95 23.93
CA SER A 218 2.33 -11.89 24.59
C SER A 218 3.66 -12.40 25.10
N LEU A 219 4.63 -11.49 25.15
CA LEU A 219 5.98 -11.69 25.65
C LEU A 219 6.30 -10.58 26.67
N ALA A 220 6.44 -10.96 27.93
CA ALA A 220 6.78 -10.07 29.03
C ALA A 220 8.08 -10.47 29.73
N THR A 221 8.44 -11.75 29.71
CA THR A 221 9.65 -12.28 30.37
C THR A 221 10.47 -13.18 29.44
N ASP A 222 11.71 -13.46 29.85
CA ASP A 222 12.61 -14.38 29.15
C ASP A 222 12.11 -15.83 29.11
N GLU A 223 11.43 -16.27 30.16
CA GLU A 223 10.88 -17.64 30.27
C GLU A 223 9.81 -17.90 29.20
N GLU A 224 9.12 -16.86 28.75
CA GLU A 224 8.10 -16.93 27.72
C GLU A 224 8.67 -16.91 26.29
N LEU A 225 9.95 -16.60 26.11
CA LEU A 225 10.51 -16.37 24.80
C LEU A 225 10.44 -17.61 23.90
N LEU A 226 10.76 -18.79 24.42
CA LEU A 226 10.76 -20.03 23.63
C LEU A 226 9.37 -20.38 23.13
N LYS A 227 8.35 -20.38 24.00
CA LYS A 227 6.97 -20.67 23.61
C LYS A 227 6.44 -19.68 22.56
N VAL A 228 6.76 -18.40 22.71
CA VAL A 228 6.35 -17.37 21.74
C VAL A 228 7.03 -17.64 20.39
N LEU A 229 8.31 -17.99 20.36
CA LEU A 229 9.02 -18.31 19.12
C LEU A 229 8.46 -19.56 18.42
N GLU A 230 8.02 -20.57 19.17
CA GLU A 230 7.37 -21.76 18.62
C GLU A 230 6.04 -21.40 17.93
N ALA A 231 5.20 -20.59 18.59
CA ALA A 231 3.96 -20.08 17.98
C ALA A 231 4.24 -19.25 16.71
N VAL A 232 5.27 -18.40 16.73
CA VAL A 232 5.67 -17.60 15.56
C VAL A 232 6.19 -18.47 14.42
N LYS A 233 6.95 -19.52 14.72
CA LYS A 233 7.41 -20.49 13.72
C LYS A 233 6.25 -21.24 13.07
N ARG A 234 5.25 -21.64 13.86
CA ARG A 234 4.02 -22.25 13.33
C ARG A 234 3.26 -21.26 12.44
N SER A 235 3.12 -20.01 12.88
CA SER A 235 2.50 -18.93 12.08
C SER A 235 3.20 -18.73 10.74
N TYR A 236 4.54 -18.74 10.71
CA TYR A 236 5.31 -18.64 9.48
C TYR A 236 5.08 -19.82 8.52
N GLN A 237 4.89 -21.04 9.04
CA GLN A 237 4.56 -22.20 8.20
C GLN A 237 3.15 -22.05 7.59
N LEU A 238 2.18 -21.65 8.41
CA LEU A 238 0.79 -21.48 8.01
C LEU A 238 0.61 -20.41 6.93
N ILE A 239 1.32 -19.27 7.03
CA ILE A 239 1.23 -18.24 5.99
C ILE A 239 1.77 -18.75 4.65
N LYS A 240 2.84 -19.55 4.65
CA LYS A 240 3.40 -20.13 3.41
C LYS A 240 2.46 -21.14 2.77
N GLU A 241 1.79 -21.96 3.59
CA GLU A 241 0.74 -22.87 3.11
C GLU A 241 -0.43 -22.10 2.50
N ALA A 242 -0.93 -21.06 3.19
CA ALA A 242 -2.02 -20.22 2.70
C ALA A 242 -1.66 -19.53 1.38
N ILE A 243 -0.44 -18.99 1.23
CA ILE A 243 0.04 -18.41 -0.03
C ILE A 243 0.07 -19.46 -1.15
N LYS A 244 0.61 -20.64 -0.87
CA LYS A 244 0.68 -21.75 -1.85
C LYS A 244 -0.71 -22.18 -2.33
N ASN A 245 -1.70 -22.11 -1.44
CA ASN A 245 -3.09 -22.47 -1.73
C ASN A 245 -3.94 -21.31 -2.25
N ASN A 246 -3.34 -20.12 -2.47
CA ASN A 246 -4.03 -18.90 -2.91
C ASN A 246 -5.17 -18.46 -1.96
N GLU A 247 -4.98 -18.65 -0.66
CA GLU A 247 -5.97 -18.29 0.36
C GLU A 247 -5.92 -16.78 0.68
N THR A 248 -7.05 -16.23 1.13
CA THR A 248 -7.11 -14.89 1.71
C THR A 248 -6.49 -14.89 3.11
N THR A 249 -5.58 -13.94 3.37
CA THR A 249 -4.81 -13.86 4.62
C THR A 249 -4.92 -12.49 5.29
N GLY A 250 -5.84 -11.64 4.80
CA GLY A 250 -6.10 -10.33 5.37
C GLY A 250 -6.67 -10.42 6.78
N TRP A 251 -6.69 -9.29 7.49
CA TRP A 251 -7.30 -9.23 8.82
C TRP A 251 -8.79 -9.64 8.80
N PHE A 252 -9.52 -9.26 7.76
CA PHE A 252 -10.94 -9.58 7.57
C PHE A 252 -11.17 -10.83 6.71
N ALA A 253 -10.17 -11.70 6.58
CA ALA A 253 -10.32 -12.94 5.82
C ALA A 253 -11.08 -13.98 6.65
N LYS A 254 -12.24 -14.40 6.14
CA LYS A 254 -13.07 -15.44 6.75
C LYS A 254 -12.50 -16.84 6.58
N THR A 255 -12.83 -17.72 7.51
CA THR A 255 -12.64 -19.17 7.38
C THR A 255 -13.61 -19.78 6.36
N VAL A 256 -13.37 -21.02 5.91
CA VAL A 256 -14.24 -21.67 4.91
C VAL A 256 -15.63 -21.94 5.48
N GLU A 257 -15.71 -22.32 6.76
CA GLU A 257 -16.97 -22.63 7.45
C GLU A 257 -17.91 -21.41 7.50
N GLU A 258 -17.41 -20.22 7.82
CA GLU A 258 -18.23 -18.99 7.81
C GLU A 258 -18.69 -18.56 6.42
N ILE A 259 -17.90 -18.83 5.38
CA ILE A 259 -18.30 -18.49 4.00
C ILE A 259 -19.52 -19.33 3.61
N GLU A 260 -19.57 -20.59 4.06
CA GLU A 260 -20.71 -21.48 3.81
C GLU A 260 -21.95 -21.01 4.61
N GLU A 261 -21.79 -20.61 5.88
CA GLU A 261 -22.89 -20.09 6.72
C GLU A 261 -23.47 -18.74 6.24
N ASP A 262 -22.66 -17.84 5.66
CA ASP A 262 -23.14 -16.56 5.10
C ASP A 262 -23.87 -16.73 3.75
N THR A 263 -23.74 -17.89 3.10
CA THR A 263 -24.33 -18.15 1.77
C THR A 263 -25.67 -18.89 1.82
N ASP A 264 -26.11 -19.32 3.00
CA ASP A 264 -27.42 -19.97 3.26
C ASP A 264 -28.46 -18.99 3.86
#